data_AF-A0A2U2HEY9-F1
#
_entry.id   AF-A0A2U2HEY9-F1
#
_cell.length_a   1.000
_cell.length_b   1.000
_cell.length_c   1.000
_cell.angle_alpha   90.00
_cell.angle_beta   90.00
_cell.angle_gamma   90.00
#
_symmetry.space_group_name_H-M   'P 1'
#
loop_
_entity.id
_entity.type
_entity.pdbx_description
1 polymer ?
#
loop_
_entity_poly.entity_id
_entity_poly.type
_entity_poly.pdbx_seq_one_letter_code
_entity_poly.pdbx_strand_id
1 'polypeptide(L)'
;MSCDKLGNMLLVKFSCVGAKDACLFMPATIVFWLLDNMPVNQNPNLRAPEVQPKITQDDWDSSQTARMLSAQCMQFPDALRMTCELVQRPDLTLLLNTSCIELMRRYMQVYSTELINLEN
;
A
#
# COMPACT_ATOMS: atom_id res chain seq x y z
N MET A 1 3.79 6.33 -1.74
CA MET A 1 3.13 5.66 -2.90
C MET A 1 3.30 6.53 -4.13
N SER A 2 3.30 5.95 -5.32
CA SER A 2 3.43 6.65 -6.60
C SER A 2 2.54 5.96 -7.63
N CYS A 3 1.91 6.71 -8.52
CA CYS A 3 0.94 6.21 -9.50
C CYS A 3 1.54 6.23 -10.92
N ASP A 4 1.16 5.26 -11.76
CA ASP A 4 1.49 5.30 -13.19
C ASP A 4 0.69 6.39 -13.93
N LYS A 5 1.08 6.71 -15.17
CA LYS A 5 0.43 7.78 -15.95
C LYS A 5 -1.05 7.53 -16.24
N LEU A 6 -1.45 6.25 -16.30
CA LEU A 6 -2.82 5.85 -16.64
C LEU A 6 -3.71 5.67 -15.41
N GLY A 7 -3.12 5.61 -14.20
CA GLY A 7 -3.88 5.37 -12.99
C GLY A 7 -4.14 3.89 -12.68
N ASN A 8 -3.67 2.96 -13.48
CA ASN A 8 -4.00 1.53 -13.33
C ASN A 8 -3.21 0.86 -12.21
N MET A 9 -2.01 1.37 -11.92
CA MET A 9 -1.06 0.74 -11.02
C MET A 9 -0.48 1.74 -10.03
N LEU A 10 -0.54 1.36 -8.76
CA LEU A 10 0.07 2.09 -7.66
C LEU A 10 1.33 1.37 -7.19
N LEU A 11 2.48 2.03 -7.28
CA LEU A 11 3.72 1.58 -6.67
C LEU A 11 3.69 1.89 -5.16
N VAL A 12 3.79 0.85 -4.36
CA VAL A 12 3.76 0.92 -2.89
C VAL A 12 5.09 0.42 -2.35
N LYS A 13 5.70 1.24 -1.48
CA LYS A 13 6.96 0.92 -0.81
C LYS A 13 6.76 0.90 0.69
N PHE A 14 7.19 -0.17 1.33
CA PHE A 14 7.11 -0.40 2.76
C PHE A 14 8.50 -0.39 3.35
N SER A 15 8.72 0.43 4.39
CA SER A 15 9.97 0.35 5.15
C SER A 15 9.83 -0.69 6.24
N CYS A 16 10.80 -1.62 6.31
CA CYS A 16 10.75 -2.77 7.20
C CYS A 16 11.78 -2.63 8.32
N VAL A 17 11.38 -2.94 9.56
CA VAL A 17 12.31 -2.98 10.69
C VAL A 17 13.10 -4.27 10.64
N GLY A 18 14.43 -4.18 10.55
CA GLY A 18 15.32 -5.35 10.52
C GLY A 18 15.37 -6.10 9.19
N ALA A 19 14.76 -5.55 8.12
CA ALA A 19 14.81 -6.09 6.77
C ALA A 19 14.96 -4.96 5.74
N LYS A 20 15.22 -5.31 4.48
CA LYS A 20 15.20 -4.33 3.37
C LYS A 20 13.76 -3.86 3.12
N ASP A 21 13.62 -2.63 2.65
CA ASP A 21 12.34 -2.10 2.17
C ASP A 21 11.75 -3.03 1.09
N ALA A 22 10.43 -3.20 1.12
CA ALA A 22 9.69 -3.99 0.15
C ALA A 22 8.94 -3.07 -0.81
N CYS A 23 8.99 -3.37 -2.11
CA CYS A 23 8.32 -2.58 -3.15
C CYS A 23 7.39 -3.48 -3.97
N LEU A 24 6.16 -3.02 -4.21
CA LEU A 24 5.11 -3.78 -4.89
C LEU A 24 4.30 -2.91 -5.83
N PHE A 25 3.93 -3.46 -6.98
CA PHE A 25 2.91 -2.89 -7.85
C PHE A 25 1.52 -3.38 -7.43
N MET A 26 0.68 -2.47 -6.96
CA MET A 26 -0.68 -2.72 -6.53
C MET A 26 -1.68 -2.27 -7.61
N PRO A 27 -2.48 -3.18 -8.18
CA PRO A 27 -3.56 -2.81 -9.10
C PRO A 27 -4.63 -1.95 -8.43
N ALA A 28 -5.25 -1.04 -9.20
CA ALA A 28 -6.35 -0.18 -8.74
C ALA A 28 -7.49 -0.97 -8.08
N THR A 29 -7.83 -2.15 -8.60
CA THR A 29 -8.88 -3.03 -8.03
C THR A 29 -8.58 -3.44 -6.58
N ILE A 30 -7.32 -3.72 -6.27
CA ILE A 30 -6.89 -4.04 -4.90
C ILE A 30 -6.93 -2.78 -4.03
N VAL A 31 -6.56 -1.61 -4.58
CA VAL A 31 -6.65 -0.33 -3.86
C VAL A 31 -8.09 -0.05 -3.41
N PHE A 32 -9.07 -0.17 -4.31
CA PHE A 32 -10.48 0.02 -3.97
C PHE A 32 -10.96 -0.99 -2.93
N TRP A 33 -10.63 -2.28 -3.12
CA TRP A 33 -10.96 -3.30 -2.14
C TRP A 33 -10.37 -3.02 -0.75
N LEU A 34 -9.11 -2.57 -0.68
CA LEU A 34 -8.45 -2.22 0.57
C LEU A 34 -9.12 -1.01 1.25
N LEU A 35 -9.54 0.01 0.50
CA LEU A 35 -10.25 1.16 1.06
C LEU A 35 -11.54 0.76 1.78
N ASP A 36 -12.29 -0.17 1.19
CA ASP A 36 -13.56 -0.68 1.71
C ASP A 36 -13.37 -1.61 2.92
N ASN A 37 -12.26 -2.36 2.99
CA ASN A 37 -12.07 -3.43 3.96
C ASN A 37 -11.08 -3.13 5.10
N MET A 38 -10.24 -2.10 4.97
CA MET A 38 -9.29 -1.75 6.02
C MET A 38 -9.93 -0.94 7.15
N PRO A 39 -9.41 -1.06 8.39
CA PRO A 39 -9.95 -0.32 9.52
C PRO A 39 -9.75 1.18 9.38
N VAL A 40 -10.77 1.95 9.76
CA VAL A 40 -10.71 3.42 9.84
C VAL A 40 -10.07 3.82 11.16
N ASN A 41 -9.12 4.75 11.12
CA ASN A 41 -8.53 5.29 12.35
C ASN A 41 -9.59 6.03 13.20
N GLN A 42 -9.68 5.67 14.47
CA GLN A 42 -10.54 6.34 15.46
C GLN A 42 -9.73 7.19 16.45
N ASN A 43 -8.39 7.13 16.41
CA ASN A 43 -7.53 7.86 17.33
C ASN A 43 -7.15 9.24 16.75
N PRO A 44 -7.64 10.35 17.33
CA PRO A 44 -7.31 11.70 16.85
C PRO A 44 -5.85 12.10 17.12
N ASN A 45 -5.17 11.41 18.02
CA ASN A 45 -3.78 11.68 18.40
C ASN A 45 -2.78 10.79 17.65
N LEU A 46 -3.24 10.04 16.64
CA LEU A 46 -2.37 9.16 15.86
C LEU A 46 -1.28 9.97 15.15
N ARG A 47 -0.02 9.65 15.43
CA ARG A 47 1.12 10.27 14.77
C ARG A 47 1.40 9.57 13.46
N ALA A 48 1.89 10.32 12.48
CA ALA A 48 2.40 9.74 11.25
C ALA A 48 3.61 8.84 11.55
N PRO A 49 3.87 7.80 10.73
CA PRO A 49 5.11 7.02 10.82
C PRO A 49 6.34 7.92 10.73
N GLU A 50 7.34 7.68 11.57
CA GLU A 50 8.58 8.48 11.62
C GLU A 50 9.38 8.40 10.31
N VAL A 51 9.39 7.22 9.69
CA VAL A 51 10.12 6.97 8.44
C VAL A 51 9.11 6.69 7.33
N GLN A 52 9.12 7.55 6.33
CA GLN A 52 8.38 7.35 5.09
C GLN A 52 9.39 7.03 3.99
N PRO A 53 9.36 5.82 3.40
CA PRO A 53 10.29 5.47 2.36
C PRO A 53 10.03 6.34 1.13
N LYS A 54 11.10 6.89 0.55
CA LYS A 54 11.02 7.61 -0.72
C LYS A 54 10.98 6.61 -1.86
N ILE A 55 10.04 6.82 -2.78
CA ILE A 55 9.99 6.10 -4.05
C ILE A 55 10.91 6.81 -5.04
N THR A 56 11.78 6.06 -5.69
CA THR A 56 12.70 6.53 -6.73
C THR A 56 12.30 5.95 -8.09
N GLN A 57 12.93 6.46 -9.15
CA GLN A 57 12.77 5.89 -10.49
C GLN A 57 13.28 4.44 -10.54
N ASP A 58 14.36 4.13 -9.82
CA ASP A 58 14.88 2.76 -9.72
C ASP A 58 13.86 1.78 -9.12
N ASP A 59 12.98 2.24 -8.22
CA ASP A 59 11.92 1.38 -7.66
C ASP A 59 10.88 0.98 -8.74
N TRP A 60 10.62 1.87 -9.71
CA TRP A 60 9.74 1.61 -10.86
C TRP A 60 10.39 0.68 -11.88
N ASP A 61 11.68 0.84 -12.13
CA ASP A 61 12.40 0.07 -13.15
C ASP A 61 12.94 -1.27 -12.62
N SER A 62 12.85 -1.51 -11.31
CA SER A 62 13.35 -2.71 -10.66
C SER A 62 12.57 -3.97 -11.06
N SER A 63 13.29 -4.97 -11.56
CA SER A 63 12.78 -6.33 -11.80
C SER A 63 12.45 -7.11 -10.53
N GLN A 64 12.78 -6.56 -9.36
CA GLN A 64 12.44 -7.13 -8.06
C GLN A 64 11.07 -6.65 -7.55
N THR A 65 10.52 -5.58 -8.11
CA THR A 65 9.19 -5.06 -7.76
C THR A 65 8.13 -5.99 -8.34
N ALA A 66 7.52 -6.80 -7.49
CA ALA A 66 6.50 -7.76 -7.90
C ALA A 66 5.13 -7.11 -8.03
N ARG A 67 4.28 -7.67 -8.90
CA ARG A 67 2.88 -7.28 -9.01
C ARG A 67 2.03 -8.08 -8.02
N MET A 68 1.14 -7.40 -7.32
CA MET A 68 0.17 -8.01 -6.42
C MET A 68 -1.01 -8.58 -7.22
N LEU A 69 -1.41 -9.81 -6.89
CA LEU A 69 -2.58 -10.49 -7.44
C LEU A 69 -3.80 -10.34 -6.54
N SER A 70 -3.59 -10.56 -5.24
CA SER A 70 -4.62 -10.45 -4.22
C SER A 70 -3.99 -10.01 -2.89
N ALA A 71 -4.83 -9.52 -1.98
CA ALA A 71 -4.44 -9.20 -0.61
C ALA A 71 -5.44 -9.81 0.37
N GLN A 72 -4.94 -10.36 1.47
CA GLN A 72 -5.73 -10.83 2.59
C GLN A 72 -5.37 -10.04 3.84
N CYS A 73 -6.38 -9.50 4.50
CA CYS A 73 -6.22 -8.65 5.67
C CYS A 73 -6.78 -9.34 6.92
N MET A 74 -6.00 -9.34 8.00
CA MET A 74 -6.43 -9.76 9.32
C MET A 74 -6.15 -8.63 10.32
N GLN A 75 -7.21 -8.08 10.91
CA GLN A 75 -7.12 -6.99 11.86
C GLN A 75 -6.82 -7.51 13.27
N PHE A 76 -5.93 -6.79 13.96
CA PHE A 76 -5.61 -6.91 15.37
C PHE A 76 -5.93 -5.57 16.07
N PRO A 77 -5.94 -5.50 17.42
CA PRO A 77 -6.25 -4.26 18.14
C PRO A 77 -5.38 -3.06 17.75
N ASP A 78 -4.10 -3.28 17.47
CA ASP A 78 -3.09 -2.24 17.20
C ASP A 78 -2.36 -2.41 15.86
N ALA A 79 -2.75 -3.42 15.07
CA ALA A 79 -2.08 -3.76 13.83
C ALA A 79 -3.01 -4.38 12.77
N LEU A 80 -2.54 -4.41 11.53
CA LEU A 80 -3.15 -5.12 10.42
C LEU A 80 -2.08 -6.03 9.82
N ARG A 81 -2.34 -7.34 9.81
CA ARG A 81 -1.56 -8.28 9.02
C ARG A 81 -2.13 -8.31 7.61
N MET A 82 -1.29 -8.03 6.61
CA MET A 82 -1.64 -8.08 5.20
C MET A 82 -0.76 -9.10 4.49
N THR A 83 -1.35 -10.19 4.01
CA THR A 83 -0.66 -11.16 3.15
C THR A 83 -0.96 -10.82 1.70
N CYS A 84 0.09 -10.54 0.93
CA CYS A 84 0.03 -10.16 -0.47
C CYS A 84 0.44 -11.35 -1.33
N GLU A 85 -0.45 -11.80 -2.19
CA GLU A 85 -0.13 -12.80 -3.21
C GLU A 85 0.56 -12.11 -4.39
N LEU A 86 1.72 -12.63 -4.81
CA LEU A 86 2.59 -11.96 -5.77
C LEU A 86 2.77 -12.76 -7.07
N VAL A 87 2.83 -12.05 -8.20
CA VAL A 87 3.15 -12.65 -9.50
C VAL A 87 4.57 -13.18 -9.49
N GLN A 88 4.74 -14.49 -9.70
CA GLN A 88 6.04 -15.16 -9.92
C GLN A 88 7.04 -14.95 -8.76
N ARG A 89 6.55 -14.66 -7.55
CA ARG A 89 7.35 -14.47 -6.33
C ARG A 89 6.64 -15.11 -5.13
N PRO A 90 7.37 -15.50 -4.08
CA PRO A 90 6.74 -15.91 -2.83
C PRO A 90 5.85 -14.79 -2.26
N ASP A 91 4.78 -15.17 -1.58
CA ASP A 91 3.89 -14.23 -0.92
C ASP A 91 4.65 -13.35 0.08
N LEU A 92 4.19 -12.11 0.20
CA LEU A 92 4.73 -11.15 1.16
C LEU A 92 3.72 -10.90 2.27
N THR A 93 4.10 -11.19 3.51
CA THR A 93 3.31 -10.84 4.69
C THR A 93 3.88 -9.59 5.35
N LEU A 94 3.03 -8.57 5.49
CA LEU A 94 3.32 -7.31 6.16
C LEU A 94 2.54 -7.23 7.46
N LEU A 95 3.16 -6.70 8.51
CA LEU A 95 2.49 -6.31 9.74
C LEU A 95 2.55 -4.78 9.86
N LEU A 96 1.41 -4.13 9.71
CA LEU A 96 1.27 -2.68 9.69
C LEU A 96 0.69 -2.21 11.02
N ASN A 97 1.33 -1.24 11.68
CA ASN A 97 0.72 -0.58 12.83
C ASN A 97 -0.38 0.40 12.38
N THR A 98 -1.17 0.90 13.33
CA THR A 98 -2.24 1.88 13.09
C THR A 98 -1.79 3.12 12.31
N SER A 99 -0.62 3.68 12.62
CA SER A 99 -0.04 4.82 11.90
C SER A 99 0.22 4.54 10.43
N CYS A 100 0.79 3.38 10.11
CA CYS A 100 1.04 2.95 8.74
C CYS A 100 -0.26 2.70 7.98
N ILE A 101 -1.25 2.06 8.62
CA ILE A 101 -2.56 1.79 8.01
C ILE A 101 -3.25 3.10 7.64
N GLU A 102 -3.29 4.07 8.54
CA GLU A 102 -3.94 5.35 8.30
C GLU A 102 -3.23 6.15 7.19
N LEU A 103 -1.88 6.15 7.19
CA LEU A 103 -1.13 6.76 6.10
C LEU A 103 -1.46 6.10 4.75
N MET A 104 -1.51 4.76 4.72
CA MET A 104 -1.86 3.97 3.54
C MET A 104 -3.26 4.34 3.03
N ARG A 105 -4.25 4.41 3.94
CA ARG A 105 -5.64 4.82 3.64
C ARG A 105 -5.71 6.19 3.01
N ARG A 106 -5.04 7.20 3.59
CA ARG A 106 -5.07 8.57 3.07
C ARG A 106 -4.53 8.67 1.65
N TYR A 107 -3.40 8.02 1.37
CA TYR A 107 -2.86 8.01 0.00
C TYR A 107 -3.81 7.31 -0.99
N MET A 108 -4.40 6.19 -0.58
CA MET A 108 -5.34 5.47 -1.45
C MET A 108 -6.64 6.25 -1.67
N GLN A 109 -7.11 7.02 -0.68
CA GLN A 109 -8.26 7.93 -0.84
C GLN A 109 -7.97 9.05 -1.84
N VAL A 110 -6.79 9.67 -1.76
CA VAL A 110 -6.39 10.69 -2.75
C VAL A 110 -6.32 10.07 -4.14
N TYR A 111 -5.64 8.94 -4.27
CA TYR A 111 -5.55 8.18 -5.52
C TYR A 111 -6.93 7.81 -6.09
N SER A 112 -7.86 7.30 -5.26
CA SER A 112 -9.19 6.92 -5.74
C SER A 112 -9.98 8.12 -6.27
N THR A 113 -9.87 9.29 -5.64
CA THR A 113 -10.51 10.51 -6.14
C THR A 113 -9.92 11.01 -7.46
N GLU A 114 -8.62 10.86 -7.67
CA GLU A 114 -7.96 11.25 -8.92
C GLU A 114 -8.31 10.31 -10.07
N LEU A 115 -8.47 9.01 -9.81
CA LEU A 115 -8.91 8.05 -10.82
C LEU A 115 -10.34 8.25 -11.28
N ILE A 116 -11.26 8.53 -10.35
CA ILE A 116 -12.68 8.76 -10.66
C ILE A 116 -12.85 10.01 -11.53
N ASN A 117 -11.93 10.98 -11.44
CA ASN A 117 -11.95 12.19 -12.25
C ASN A 117 -11.44 12.01 -13.70
N LEU A 118 -10.99 10.82 -14.11
CA LEU A 118 -10.53 10.56 -15.49
C LEU A 118 -11.67 10.36 -16.50
N GLU A 119 -12.93 10.41 -16.07
CA GLU A 119 -14.13 10.32 -16.93
C GLU A 119 -14.73 11.68 -17.35
N ASN A 120 -14.06 12.82 -17.08
CA ASN A 120 -14.53 14.16 -17.49
C ASN A 120 -13.65 14.83 -18.55
#